data_AF-A0A1I8AAL0-F1
#
_entry.id   AF-A0A1I8AAL0-F1
#
_cell.length_a   1.000
_cell.length_b   1.000
_cell.length_c   1.000
_cell.angle_alpha   90.00
_cell.angle_beta   90.00
_cell.angle_gamma   90.00
#
_symmetry.space_group_name_H-M   'P 1'
#
loop_
_entity.id
_entity.type
_entity.pdbx_description
1 polymer ?
#
loop_
_entity_poly.entity_id
_entity_poly.type
_entity_poly.pdbx_seq_one_letter_code
_entity_poly.pdbx_strand_id
1 'polypeptide(L)'
;MDTLPLKFVDSVVELFGKETLDQMATEVRHPKWKDVVDLHYRNRVYYEIFFRLTEDGMQHYFQDVNTKRDFLVNTQIAQKDRRFARIYGFKDVTTFSTLSYWEEVEPLGEVETDKLLNNISPLIDQVSGCFHSIWGSTDCAKVLLSSLFKKVYLRQITLTYCGQIAYDFLEDQINNSSFLDYVLISGHDWPQSSLDLLKKFCLRERPGNHVRVYVSGTNVVIDSSHIKHLLDLWKTNGNLNFLFKCVGYRSDKDYEAVMKKYEVLEIRNDSWETFFKHPTAKSIARVSNSKFVMEWFAVECFTCECDRSKKCLLKEQYPQYHNLWP
;
A
#
# COMPACT_ATOMS: atom_id res chain seq x y z
N MET A 1 -4.60 -29.49 -16.40
CA MET A 1 -5.55 -28.36 -16.52
C MET A 1 -6.91 -28.85 -16.99
N ASP A 2 -6.97 -29.72 -18.02
CA ASP A 2 -8.23 -30.23 -18.56
C ASP A 2 -9.09 -31.07 -17.61
N THR A 3 -8.51 -31.66 -16.57
CA THR A 3 -9.19 -32.55 -15.62
C THR A 3 -9.74 -31.85 -14.38
N LEU A 4 -9.44 -30.56 -14.20
CA LEU A 4 -9.89 -29.84 -13.01
C LEU A 4 -11.40 -29.57 -13.07
N PRO A 5 -12.15 -29.78 -11.96
CA PRO A 5 -13.55 -29.41 -11.90
C PRO A 5 -13.75 -27.91 -12.14
N LEU A 6 -14.82 -27.54 -12.86
CA LEU A 6 -15.11 -26.12 -13.15
C LEU A 6 -15.24 -25.29 -11.87
N LYS A 7 -15.82 -25.88 -10.80
CA LYS A 7 -15.93 -25.25 -9.48
C LYS A 7 -14.56 -24.89 -8.88
N PHE A 8 -13.55 -25.72 -9.09
CA PHE A 8 -12.19 -25.43 -8.62
C PHE A 8 -11.60 -24.24 -9.39
N VAL A 9 -11.75 -24.23 -10.72
CA VAL A 9 -11.29 -23.11 -11.56
C VAL A 9 -12.00 -21.82 -11.16
N ASP A 10 -13.30 -21.87 -10.94
CA ASP A 10 -14.10 -20.73 -10.48
C ASP A 10 -13.60 -20.17 -9.15
N SER A 11 -13.40 -21.02 -8.13
CA SER A 11 -12.87 -20.59 -6.84
C SER A 11 -11.44 -20.02 -6.91
N VAL A 12 -10.60 -20.51 -7.84
CA VAL A 12 -9.26 -19.93 -8.04
C VAL A 12 -9.36 -18.55 -8.68
N VAL A 13 -10.17 -18.38 -9.72
CA VAL A 13 -10.38 -17.08 -10.40
C VAL A 13 -11.05 -16.07 -9.46
N GLU A 14 -11.87 -16.55 -8.52
CA GLU A 14 -12.50 -15.74 -7.48
C GLU A 14 -11.49 -14.96 -6.62
N LEU A 15 -10.30 -15.55 -6.40
CA LEU A 15 -9.21 -14.99 -5.57
C LEU A 15 -8.32 -13.98 -6.30
N PHE A 16 -8.42 -13.86 -7.62
CA PHE A 16 -7.57 -12.92 -8.36
C PHE A 16 -7.97 -11.47 -8.08
N GLY A 17 -6.98 -10.61 -7.84
CA GLY A 17 -7.20 -9.16 -7.81
C GLY A 17 -7.54 -8.61 -9.19
N LYS A 18 -7.88 -7.31 -9.25
CA LYS A 18 -8.27 -6.62 -10.50
C LYS A 18 -7.22 -6.77 -11.60
N GLU A 19 -5.98 -6.39 -11.30
CA GLU A 19 -4.87 -6.39 -12.26
C GLU A 19 -4.59 -7.79 -12.81
N THR A 20 -4.60 -8.81 -11.94
CA THR A 20 -4.40 -10.21 -12.33
C THR A 20 -5.52 -10.70 -13.24
N LEU A 21 -6.78 -10.37 -12.92
CA LEU A 21 -7.93 -10.76 -13.72
C LEU A 21 -7.89 -10.10 -15.10
N ASP A 22 -7.56 -8.80 -15.17
CA ASP A 22 -7.40 -8.05 -16.42
C ASP A 22 -6.34 -8.69 -17.32
N GLN A 23 -5.18 -9.02 -16.76
CA GLN A 23 -4.12 -9.70 -17.49
C GLN A 23 -4.58 -11.07 -17.99
N MET A 24 -5.18 -11.89 -17.12
CA MET A 24 -5.65 -13.23 -17.45
C MET A 24 -6.72 -13.24 -18.54
N ALA A 25 -7.61 -12.24 -18.57
CA ALA A 25 -8.63 -12.12 -19.61
C ALA A 25 -8.01 -11.99 -21.02
N THR A 26 -6.83 -11.39 -21.11
CA THR A 26 -6.09 -11.24 -22.38
C THR A 26 -5.21 -12.44 -22.72
N GLU A 27 -4.56 -13.06 -21.73
CA GLU A 27 -3.52 -14.08 -21.94
C GLU A 27 -4.06 -15.51 -21.95
N VAL A 28 -5.13 -15.82 -21.21
CA VAL A 28 -5.67 -17.18 -21.14
C VAL A 28 -6.33 -17.56 -22.47
N ARG A 29 -5.89 -18.68 -23.04
CA ARG A 29 -6.47 -19.27 -24.27
C ARG A 29 -7.13 -20.62 -24.04
N HIS A 30 -6.92 -21.24 -22.88
CA HIS A 30 -7.47 -22.56 -22.57
C HIS A 30 -8.99 -22.49 -22.45
N PRO A 31 -9.78 -23.26 -23.23
CA PRO A 31 -11.24 -23.08 -23.33
C PRO A 31 -11.96 -23.06 -21.97
N LYS A 32 -11.73 -24.07 -21.13
CA LYS A 32 -12.35 -24.15 -19.78
C LYS A 32 -12.03 -22.97 -18.86
N TRP A 33 -10.80 -22.47 -18.91
CA TRP A 33 -10.37 -21.36 -18.05
C TRP A 33 -10.83 -20.03 -18.63
N LYS A 34 -10.82 -19.89 -19.96
CA LYS A 34 -11.19 -18.66 -20.65
C LYS A 34 -12.63 -18.28 -20.36
N ASP A 35 -13.55 -19.24 -20.39
CA ASP A 35 -14.96 -18.96 -20.11
C ASP A 35 -15.18 -18.47 -18.68
N VAL A 36 -14.51 -19.09 -17.70
CA VAL A 36 -14.59 -18.68 -16.29
C VAL A 36 -13.93 -17.32 -16.06
N VAL A 37 -12.74 -17.11 -16.61
CA VAL A 37 -12.02 -15.83 -16.52
C VAL A 37 -12.85 -14.72 -17.15
N ASP A 38 -13.42 -14.94 -18.34
CA ASP A 38 -14.27 -13.96 -19.01
C ASP A 38 -15.56 -13.68 -18.23
N LEU A 39 -16.15 -14.71 -17.63
CA LEU A 39 -17.31 -14.56 -16.76
C LEU A 39 -16.98 -13.64 -15.59
N HIS A 40 -15.88 -13.88 -14.87
CA HIS A 40 -15.47 -13.00 -13.78
C HIS A 40 -15.08 -11.61 -14.29
N TYR A 41 -14.28 -11.52 -15.34
CA TYR A 41 -13.81 -10.24 -15.89
C TYR A 41 -14.96 -9.31 -16.30
N ARG A 42 -16.01 -9.84 -16.95
CA ARG A 42 -17.15 -9.04 -17.44
C ARG A 42 -18.14 -8.64 -16.35
N ASN A 43 -18.28 -9.46 -15.30
CA ASN A 43 -19.30 -9.24 -14.27
C ASN A 43 -18.75 -8.67 -12.97
N ARG A 44 -17.43 -8.71 -12.74
CA ARG A 44 -16.81 -8.25 -11.51
C ARG A 44 -16.87 -6.74 -11.37
N VAL A 45 -17.41 -6.29 -10.24
CA VAL A 45 -17.53 -4.88 -9.89
C VAL A 45 -16.68 -4.59 -8.67
N TYR A 46 -15.87 -3.54 -8.76
CA TYR A 46 -14.98 -3.10 -7.68
C TYR A 46 -15.55 -1.83 -7.07
N TYR A 47 -15.80 -1.87 -5.77
CA TYR A 47 -16.34 -0.75 -5.02
C TYR A 47 -15.29 -0.14 -4.11
N GLU A 48 -15.25 1.19 -4.08
CA GLU A 48 -14.62 1.95 -3.03
C GLU A 48 -15.68 2.50 -2.09
N ILE A 49 -15.44 2.44 -0.78
CA ILE A 49 -16.40 2.90 0.23
C ILE A 49 -15.86 4.16 0.87
N PHE A 50 -16.65 5.21 0.78
CA PHE A 50 -16.34 6.50 1.38
C PHE A 50 -17.08 6.62 2.69
N PHE A 51 -16.38 7.08 3.72
CA PHE A 51 -16.91 7.34 5.05
C PHE A 51 -16.74 8.80 5.39
N ARG A 52 -17.74 9.34 6.10
CA ARG A 52 -17.73 10.70 6.63
C ARG A 52 -18.39 10.69 8.00
N LEU A 53 -17.66 11.13 9.02
CA LEU A 53 -18.26 11.39 10.32
C LEU A 53 -18.94 12.77 10.32
N THR A 54 -20.16 12.79 10.84
CA THR A 54 -21.00 13.98 11.05
C THR A 54 -21.44 14.05 12.51
N GLU A 55 -22.09 15.14 12.91
CA GLU A 55 -22.68 15.24 14.25
C GLU A 55 -23.75 14.17 14.50
N ASP A 56 -24.47 13.76 13.45
CA ASP A 56 -25.54 12.77 13.51
C ASP A 56 -25.06 11.31 13.38
N GLY A 57 -23.77 11.09 13.11
CA GLY A 57 -23.17 9.76 12.95
C GLY A 57 -22.32 9.59 11.68
N MET A 58 -22.15 8.35 11.26
CA MET A 58 -21.29 7.95 10.15
C MET A 58 -22.08 7.80 8.84
N GLN A 59 -21.89 8.73 7.92
CA GLN A 59 -22.39 8.59 6.57
C GLN A 59 -21.44 7.70 5.75
N HIS A 60 -21.99 6.91 4.82
CA HIS A 60 -21.20 6.12 3.90
C HIS A 60 -21.90 5.94 2.55
N TYR A 61 -21.12 5.77 1.48
CA TYR A 61 -21.64 5.33 0.19
C TYR A 61 -20.61 4.48 -0.55
N PHE A 62 -21.10 3.69 -1.50
CA PHE A 62 -20.31 2.83 -2.37
C PHE A 62 -20.14 3.52 -3.73
N GLN A 63 -18.92 3.54 -4.25
CA GLN A 63 -18.61 4.03 -5.58
C GLN A 63 -18.00 2.91 -6.42
N ASP A 64 -18.57 2.62 -7.59
CA ASP A 64 -17.91 1.75 -8.56
C ASP A 64 -16.63 2.44 -9.09
N VAL A 65 -15.50 1.76 -8.95
CA VAL A 65 -14.19 2.23 -9.39
C VAL A 65 -14.16 2.50 -10.91
N ASN A 66 -15.00 1.81 -11.69
CA ASN A 66 -15.10 1.93 -13.14
C ASN A 66 -16.18 2.95 -13.57
N THR A 67 -17.32 3.02 -12.89
CA THR A 67 -18.41 3.95 -13.20
C THR A 67 -18.46 5.09 -12.18
N LYS A 68 -17.88 6.24 -12.53
CA LYS A 68 -17.76 7.43 -11.65
C LYS A 68 -19.10 8.05 -11.19
N ARG A 69 -20.26 7.47 -11.49
CA ARG A 69 -21.57 8.15 -11.37
C ARG A 69 -22.67 7.41 -10.60
N ASP A 70 -22.46 6.17 -10.17
CA ASP A 70 -23.50 5.42 -9.46
C ASP A 70 -23.33 5.54 -7.95
N PHE A 71 -23.82 6.64 -7.37
CA PHE A 71 -23.64 7.00 -5.95
C PHE A 71 -24.62 6.30 -4.99
N LEU A 72 -25.61 5.56 -5.52
CA LEU A 72 -26.69 4.96 -4.74
C LEU A 72 -26.69 3.43 -4.78
N VAL A 73 -25.49 2.84 -4.81
CA VAL A 73 -25.37 1.41 -4.61
C VAL A 73 -25.64 1.11 -3.13
N ASN A 74 -26.91 0.88 -2.79
CA ASN A 74 -27.30 0.41 -1.46
C ASN A 74 -26.56 -0.91 -1.15
N THR A 75 -26.20 -1.11 0.12
CA THR A 75 -25.67 -2.37 0.69
C THR A 75 -26.33 -3.64 0.15
N GLN A 76 -27.63 -3.58 -0.18
CA GLN A 76 -28.37 -4.68 -0.81
C GLN A 76 -27.81 -5.12 -2.17
N ILE A 77 -27.23 -4.22 -2.95
CA ILE A 77 -26.67 -4.52 -4.28
C ILE A 77 -25.37 -5.32 -4.13
N ALA A 78 -24.49 -4.92 -3.21
CA ALA A 78 -23.29 -5.69 -2.88
C ALA A 78 -23.63 -7.10 -2.33
N GLN A 79 -24.80 -7.25 -1.69
CA GLN A 79 -25.25 -8.56 -1.20
C GLN A 79 -25.89 -9.44 -2.29
N LYS A 80 -26.59 -8.84 -3.26
CA LYS A 80 -27.23 -9.60 -4.35
C LYS A 80 -26.21 -10.24 -5.28
N ASP A 81 -25.02 -9.65 -5.41
CA ASP A 81 -23.95 -10.17 -6.25
C ASP A 81 -22.64 -10.40 -5.49
N ARG A 82 -22.72 -11.13 -4.36
CA ARG A 82 -21.52 -11.48 -3.57
C ARG A 82 -20.43 -12.18 -4.37
N ARG A 83 -20.81 -12.89 -5.44
CA ARG A 83 -19.86 -13.62 -6.28
C ARG A 83 -18.94 -12.66 -7.02
N PHE A 84 -19.47 -11.58 -7.56
CA PHE A 84 -18.73 -10.65 -8.42
C PHE A 84 -18.45 -9.29 -7.76
N ALA A 85 -19.08 -8.94 -6.65
CA ALA A 85 -18.75 -7.74 -5.91
C ALA A 85 -17.42 -7.87 -5.16
N ARG A 86 -16.56 -6.86 -5.26
CA ARG A 86 -15.31 -6.74 -4.51
C ARG A 86 -15.19 -5.37 -3.87
N ILE A 87 -14.76 -5.30 -2.62
CA ILE A 87 -14.40 -4.04 -1.97
C ILE A 87 -12.92 -3.79 -2.23
N TYR A 88 -12.66 -2.80 -3.06
CA TYR A 88 -11.32 -2.35 -3.43
C TYR A 88 -10.68 -1.52 -2.33
N GLY A 89 -11.46 -0.70 -1.62
CA GLY A 89 -10.88 0.08 -0.54
C GLY A 89 -11.84 0.93 0.26
N PHE A 90 -11.27 1.55 1.28
CA PHE A 90 -11.93 2.39 2.26
C PHE A 90 -11.28 3.77 2.27
N LYS A 91 -12.08 4.82 2.24
CA LYS A 91 -11.62 6.20 2.33
C LYS A 91 -12.40 6.96 3.40
N ASP A 92 -11.69 7.48 4.39
CA ASP A 92 -12.24 8.51 5.27
C ASP A 92 -12.02 9.88 4.62
N VAL A 93 -13.13 10.55 4.34
CA VAL A 93 -13.19 11.87 3.68
C VAL A 93 -13.87 12.91 4.56
N THR A 94 -13.84 12.72 5.88
CA THR A 94 -14.52 13.61 6.84
C THR A 94 -14.12 15.08 6.69
N THR A 95 -12.86 15.38 6.35
CA THR A 95 -12.40 16.78 6.19
C THR A 95 -12.77 17.42 4.85
N PHE A 96 -13.28 16.65 3.88
CA PHE A 96 -13.72 17.19 2.59
C PHE A 96 -15.16 17.73 2.69
N SER A 97 -15.28 18.99 3.07
CA SER A 97 -16.56 19.67 3.34
C SER A 97 -17.43 19.97 2.11
N THR A 98 -16.93 19.82 0.88
CA THR A 98 -17.52 20.43 -0.32
C THR A 98 -18.24 19.46 -1.28
N LEU A 99 -18.48 18.21 -0.88
CA LEU A 99 -19.17 17.24 -1.74
C LEU A 99 -20.69 17.29 -1.50
N SER A 100 -21.45 17.81 -2.47
CA SER A 100 -22.92 17.90 -2.42
C SER A 100 -23.63 16.54 -2.32
N TYR A 101 -22.92 15.44 -2.58
CA TYR A 101 -23.48 14.09 -2.59
C TYR A 101 -23.88 13.55 -1.21
N TRP A 102 -23.46 14.20 -0.12
CA TRP A 102 -23.73 13.74 1.24
C TRP A 102 -25.12 14.12 1.77
N GLU A 103 -25.84 15.01 1.09
CA GLU A 103 -27.15 15.52 1.55
C GLU A 103 -28.22 14.42 1.58
N GLU A 104 -28.11 13.40 0.74
CA GLU A 104 -29.07 12.28 0.63
C GLU A 104 -28.63 11.02 1.41
N VAL A 105 -27.47 11.04 2.07
CA VAL A 105 -26.91 9.86 2.75
C VAL A 105 -27.32 9.86 4.22
N GLU A 106 -28.10 8.88 4.64
CA GLU A 106 -28.47 8.74 6.05
C GLU A 106 -27.24 8.35 6.90
N PRO A 107 -26.99 9.03 8.03
CA PRO A 107 -25.93 8.67 8.96
C PRO A 107 -26.27 7.37 9.71
N LEU A 108 -25.27 6.54 9.92
CA LEU A 108 -25.34 5.33 10.75
C LEU A 108 -24.67 5.56 12.10
N GLY A 109 -25.20 4.92 13.15
CA GLY A 109 -24.47 4.80 14.41
C GLY A 109 -23.19 3.95 14.26
N GLU A 110 -22.33 4.01 15.27
CA GLU A 110 -21.09 3.22 15.32
C GLU A 110 -21.38 1.71 15.25
N VAL A 111 -22.44 1.25 15.94
CA VAL A 111 -22.84 -0.16 15.97
C VAL A 111 -23.33 -0.63 14.59
N GLU A 112 -24.11 0.19 13.90
CA GLU A 112 -24.59 -0.07 12.55
C GLU A 112 -23.43 -0.07 11.54
N THR A 113 -22.46 0.83 11.74
CA THR A 113 -21.23 0.90 10.94
C THR A 113 -20.38 -0.35 11.12
N ASP A 114 -20.18 -0.83 12.35
CA ASP A 114 -19.44 -2.07 12.61
C ASP A 114 -20.15 -3.28 11.98
N LYS A 115 -21.48 -3.38 12.11
CA LYS A 115 -22.28 -4.42 11.45
C LYS A 115 -22.11 -4.39 9.93
N LEU A 116 -22.13 -3.20 9.33
CA LEU A 116 -21.89 -3.03 7.90
C LEU A 116 -20.50 -3.56 7.52
N LEU A 117 -19.45 -3.08 8.19
CA LEU A 117 -18.06 -3.47 7.92
C LEU A 117 -17.84 -4.98 8.10
N ASN A 118 -18.43 -5.59 9.12
CA ASN A 118 -18.39 -7.03 9.32
C ASN A 118 -19.04 -7.79 8.16
N ASN A 119 -20.18 -7.31 7.66
CA ASN A 119 -20.91 -7.96 6.56
C ASN A 119 -20.16 -7.89 5.23
N ILE A 120 -19.38 -6.83 5.00
CA ILE A 120 -18.62 -6.66 3.76
C ILE A 120 -17.17 -7.13 3.84
N SER A 121 -16.65 -7.42 5.03
CA SER A 121 -15.27 -7.89 5.21
C SER A 121 -14.90 -9.09 4.32
N PRO A 122 -15.77 -10.11 4.14
CA PRO A 122 -15.49 -11.22 3.22
C PRO A 122 -15.38 -10.83 1.74
N LEU A 123 -15.86 -9.65 1.36
CA LEU A 123 -15.84 -9.15 -0.02
C LEU A 123 -14.60 -8.30 -0.32
N ILE A 124 -13.76 -8.02 0.68
CA ILE A 124 -12.54 -7.21 0.49
C ILE A 124 -11.56 -7.96 -0.38
N ASP A 125 -11.14 -7.32 -1.47
CA ASP A 125 -10.08 -7.83 -2.31
C ASP A 125 -8.75 -7.65 -1.57
N GLN A 126 -8.24 -8.72 -0.96
CA GLN A 126 -6.97 -8.65 -0.21
C GLN A 126 -5.76 -8.36 -1.12
N VAL A 127 -5.85 -8.67 -2.41
CA VAL A 127 -4.76 -8.50 -3.39
C VAL A 127 -4.68 -7.05 -3.87
N SER A 128 -5.81 -6.34 -3.95
CA SER A 128 -5.84 -4.94 -4.39
C SER A 128 -6.25 -3.96 -3.28
N GLY A 129 -6.59 -4.47 -2.11
CA GLY A 129 -7.28 -3.76 -1.04
C GLY A 129 -6.49 -2.59 -0.49
N CYS A 130 -7.16 -1.44 -0.33
CA CYS A 130 -6.56 -0.27 0.29
C CYS A 130 -7.39 0.37 1.42
N PHE A 131 -6.71 1.06 2.32
CA PHE A 131 -7.33 1.90 3.35
C PHE A 131 -6.65 3.27 3.40
N HIS A 132 -7.43 4.34 3.37
CA HIS A 132 -6.94 5.72 3.40
C HIS A 132 -7.67 6.59 4.43
N SER A 133 -6.93 7.12 5.41
CA SER A 133 -7.45 8.04 6.44
C SER A 133 -6.67 9.35 6.61
N ILE A 134 -5.74 9.71 5.71
CA ILE A 134 -4.98 10.98 5.81
C ILE A 134 -5.90 12.19 5.86
N TRP A 135 -6.96 12.17 5.05
CA TRP A 135 -7.88 13.28 4.90
C TRP A 135 -9.13 13.12 5.78
N GLY A 136 -9.03 12.20 6.74
CA GLY A 136 -10.12 11.82 7.61
C GLY A 136 -10.13 12.57 8.93
N SER A 137 -11.11 12.27 9.78
CA SER A 137 -11.05 12.63 11.19
C SER A 137 -10.42 11.48 11.98
N THR A 138 -9.73 11.79 13.06
CA THR A 138 -9.17 10.76 13.94
C THR A 138 -10.25 9.86 14.52
N ASP A 139 -11.44 10.40 14.79
CA ASP A 139 -12.56 9.65 15.35
C ASP A 139 -13.17 8.68 14.33
N CYS A 140 -13.34 9.11 13.08
CA CYS A 140 -13.79 8.23 12.01
C CYS A 140 -12.78 7.11 11.77
N ALA A 141 -11.50 7.45 11.62
CA ALA A 141 -10.43 6.48 11.49
C ALA A 141 -10.43 5.48 12.66
N LYS A 142 -10.63 5.93 13.90
CA LYS A 142 -10.69 5.05 15.09
C LYS A 142 -11.82 4.03 15.00
N VAL A 143 -13.03 4.44 14.59
CA VAL A 143 -14.16 3.54 14.39
C VAL A 143 -13.84 2.51 13.30
N LEU A 144 -13.39 2.97 12.13
CA LEU A 144 -13.11 2.09 11.00
C LEU A 144 -12.00 1.08 11.32
N LEU A 145 -10.91 1.52 11.94
CA LEU A 145 -9.80 0.65 12.30
C LEU A 145 -10.22 -0.38 13.36
N SER A 146 -11.01 0.01 14.36
CA SER A 146 -11.52 -0.91 15.38
C SER A 146 -12.38 -2.02 14.76
N SER A 147 -13.22 -1.66 13.79
CA SER A 147 -14.06 -2.63 13.08
C SER A 147 -13.27 -3.56 12.15
N LEU A 148 -12.19 -3.08 11.52
CA LEU A 148 -11.41 -3.84 10.54
C LEU A 148 -10.25 -4.65 11.16
N PHE A 149 -9.82 -4.30 12.37
CA PHE A 149 -8.66 -4.89 13.04
C PHE A 149 -8.75 -6.42 13.13
N LYS A 150 -7.68 -7.12 12.69
CA LYS A 150 -7.57 -8.58 12.63
C LYS A 150 -8.62 -9.31 11.76
N LYS A 151 -9.46 -8.57 11.02
CA LYS A 151 -10.45 -9.15 10.11
C LYS A 151 -10.03 -9.05 8.65
N VAL A 152 -9.16 -8.08 8.34
CA VAL A 152 -8.80 -7.74 6.96
C VAL A 152 -7.29 -7.59 6.84
N TYR A 153 -6.74 -7.95 5.67
CA TYR A 153 -5.34 -7.77 5.35
C TYR A 153 -5.24 -7.11 3.99
N LEU A 154 -4.64 -5.93 3.96
CA LEU A 154 -4.67 -5.01 2.82
C LEU A 154 -3.31 -4.97 2.14
N ARG A 155 -3.31 -4.58 0.85
CA ARG A 155 -2.10 -4.33 0.07
C ARG A 155 -1.53 -2.95 0.35
N GLN A 156 -2.39 -1.96 0.56
CA GLN A 156 -1.97 -0.57 0.79
C GLN A 156 -2.70 0.02 1.99
N ILE A 157 -1.95 0.61 2.93
CA ILE A 157 -2.53 1.34 4.05
C ILE A 157 -1.94 2.73 4.14
N THR A 158 -2.82 3.67 4.46
CA THR A 158 -2.50 5.08 4.58
C THR A 158 -3.21 5.60 5.83
N LEU A 159 -2.46 5.79 6.91
CA LEU A 159 -2.99 5.92 8.27
C LEU A 159 -2.66 7.29 8.87
N THR A 160 -3.68 7.97 9.39
CA THR A 160 -3.51 9.03 10.39
C THR A 160 -3.46 8.42 11.79
N TYR A 161 -2.57 8.91 12.66
CA TYR A 161 -2.54 8.44 14.05
C TYR A 161 -3.82 8.87 14.79
N CYS A 162 -4.58 7.90 15.30
CA CYS A 162 -5.77 8.11 16.13
C CYS A 162 -5.68 7.36 17.46
N GLY A 163 -4.47 7.20 17.99
CA GLY A 163 -4.17 6.48 19.22
C GLY A 163 -3.68 5.05 19.00
N GLN A 164 -3.68 4.25 20.07
CA GLN A 164 -3.09 2.91 20.07
C GLN A 164 -3.66 1.99 18.99
N ILE A 165 -4.95 2.11 18.65
CA ILE A 165 -5.57 1.28 17.61
C ILE A 165 -4.90 1.46 16.24
N ALA A 166 -4.43 2.66 15.88
CA ALA A 166 -3.73 2.88 14.61
C ALA A 166 -2.37 2.18 14.59
N TYR A 167 -1.68 2.19 15.73
CA TYR A 167 -0.41 1.48 15.89
C TYR A 167 -0.60 -0.04 15.85
N ASP A 168 -1.56 -0.56 16.61
CA ASP A 168 -1.88 -1.99 16.66
C ASP A 168 -2.30 -2.50 15.28
N PHE A 169 -3.14 -1.73 14.57
CA PHE A 169 -3.54 -2.06 13.21
C PHE A 169 -2.34 -2.09 12.25
N LEU A 170 -1.47 -1.08 12.30
CA LEU A 170 -0.23 -1.05 11.50
C LEU A 170 0.64 -2.28 11.77
N GLU A 171 0.87 -2.62 13.04
CA GLU A 171 1.66 -3.78 13.45
C GLU A 171 1.04 -5.08 12.94
N ASP A 172 -0.27 -5.25 13.10
CA ASP A 172 -1.01 -6.42 12.62
C ASP A 172 -0.89 -6.57 11.09
N GLN A 173 -1.07 -5.49 10.32
CA GLN A 173 -0.92 -5.52 8.86
C GLN A 173 0.51 -5.90 8.46
N ILE A 174 1.54 -5.32 9.09
CA ILE A 174 2.95 -5.64 8.80
C ILE A 174 3.26 -7.11 9.09
N ASN A 175 2.73 -7.64 10.18
CA ASN A 175 3.01 -9.01 10.60
C ASN A 175 2.24 -10.03 9.74
N ASN A 176 0.97 -9.76 9.44
CA ASN A 176 0.05 -10.79 8.96
C ASN A 176 -0.35 -10.62 7.49
N SER A 177 -0.30 -9.43 6.89
CA SER A 177 -0.71 -9.25 5.48
C SER A 177 0.32 -9.83 4.50
N SER A 178 -0.09 -10.82 3.69
CA SER A 178 0.71 -11.39 2.59
C SER A 178 0.92 -10.42 1.42
N PHE A 179 0.07 -9.40 1.31
CA PHE A 179 -0.02 -8.53 0.14
C PHE A 179 0.46 -7.11 0.40
N LEU A 180 0.67 -6.73 1.67
CA LEU A 180 1.10 -5.38 2.02
C LEU A 180 2.41 -5.01 1.31
N ASP A 181 2.33 -3.98 0.46
CA ASP A 181 3.45 -3.42 -0.32
C ASP A 181 3.59 -1.90 -0.17
N TYR A 182 2.61 -1.25 0.47
CA TYR A 182 2.59 0.20 0.66
C TYR A 182 2.06 0.57 2.03
N VAL A 183 2.84 1.36 2.77
CA VAL A 183 2.46 1.97 4.04
C VAL A 183 2.76 3.45 3.97
N LEU A 184 1.76 4.28 4.26
CA LEU A 184 1.96 5.68 4.57
C LEU A 184 1.41 5.96 5.96
N ILE A 185 2.22 6.54 6.83
CA ILE A 185 1.76 7.07 8.12
C ILE A 185 1.87 8.59 8.14
N SER A 186 0.82 9.26 8.63
CA SER A 186 0.75 10.71 8.74
C SER A 186 0.21 11.19 10.07
N GLY A 187 0.52 12.44 10.42
CA GLY A 187 0.06 13.09 11.64
C GLY A 187 1.18 13.30 12.66
N HIS A 188 0.89 14.09 13.69
CA HIS A 188 1.91 14.54 14.63
C HIS A 188 2.24 13.47 15.69
N ASP A 189 1.29 12.63 16.10
CA ASP A 189 1.43 11.88 17.35
C ASP A 189 1.86 10.41 17.22
N TRP A 190 2.42 10.01 16.08
CA TRP A 190 2.99 8.67 15.93
C TRP A 190 4.16 8.46 16.92
N PRO A 191 4.17 7.36 17.70
CA PRO A 191 5.28 7.07 18.61
C PRO A 191 6.55 6.72 17.83
N GLN A 192 7.72 7.04 18.40
CA GLN A 192 9.02 6.75 17.76
C GLN A 192 9.22 5.25 17.48
N SER A 193 8.62 4.36 18.28
CA SER A 193 8.63 2.90 18.05
C SER A 193 8.03 2.49 16.71
N SER A 194 7.21 3.35 16.08
CA SER A 194 6.65 3.10 14.75
C SER A 194 7.75 2.96 13.70
N LEU A 195 8.91 3.61 13.88
CA LEU A 195 10.05 3.46 12.97
C LEU A 195 10.61 2.03 12.98
N ASP A 196 10.63 1.36 14.13
CA ASP A 196 11.08 -0.03 14.20
C ASP A 196 10.10 -0.97 13.49
N LEU A 197 8.80 -0.71 13.56
CA LEU A 197 7.78 -1.43 12.78
C LEU A 197 7.96 -1.21 11.27
N LEU A 198 8.11 0.05 10.84
CA LEU A 198 8.28 0.39 9.42
C LEU A 198 9.59 -0.17 8.86
N LYS A 199 10.66 -0.16 9.67
CA LYS A 199 11.91 -0.82 9.35
C LYS A 199 11.71 -2.32 9.22
N LYS A 200 11.05 -2.99 10.17
CA LYS A 200 10.71 -4.42 10.07
C LYS A 200 9.96 -4.73 8.77
N PHE A 201 9.05 -3.85 8.36
CA PHE A 201 8.33 -3.99 7.10
C PHE A 201 9.25 -3.88 5.86
N CYS A 202 10.17 -2.91 5.82
CA CYS A 202 11.15 -2.78 4.74
C CYS A 202 12.12 -3.97 4.64
N LEU A 203 12.37 -4.66 5.75
CA LEU A 203 13.26 -5.82 5.83
C LEU A 203 12.55 -7.15 5.58
N ARG A 204 11.25 -7.11 5.27
CA ARG A 204 10.50 -8.31 4.98
C ARG A 204 10.99 -8.92 3.68
N GLU A 205 11.63 -10.08 3.77
CA GLU A 205 12.08 -10.80 2.58
C GLU A 205 10.87 -11.27 1.78
N ARG A 206 10.64 -10.61 0.65
CA ARG A 206 9.66 -11.03 -0.36
C ARG A 206 10.26 -10.85 -1.74
N PRO A 207 10.81 -11.92 -2.32
CA PRO A 207 11.24 -11.92 -3.71
C PRO A 207 10.15 -11.34 -4.62
N GLY A 208 10.47 -10.35 -5.44
CA GLY A 208 9.53 -9.77 -6.40
C GLY A 208 8.67 -8.62 -5.89
N ASN A 209 8.68 -8.30 -4.59
CA ASN A 209 7.86 -7.22 -4.03
C ASN A 209 8.73 -6.05 -3.57
N HIS A 210 8.56 -4.91 -4.23
CA HIS A 210 9.16 -3.65 -3.81
C HIS A 210 8.25 -2.97 -2.79
N VAL A 211 8.69 -2.99 -1.53
CA VAL A 211 7.92 -2.43 -0.41
C VAL A 211 8.13 -0.92 -0.32
N ARG A 212 7.06 -0.16 -0.10
CA ARG A 212 7.11 1.31 -0.03
C ARG A 212 6.60 1.81 1.31
N VAL A 213 7.38 2.66 1.95
CA VAL A 213 7.09 3.31 3.22
C VAL A 213 7.18 4.81 3.04
N TYR A 214 6.15 5.51 3.50
CA TYR A 214 6.09 6.96 3.54
C TYR A 214 5.76 7.42 4.95
N VAL A 215 6.56 8.33 5.49
CA VAL A 215 6.35 8.93 6.81
C VAL A 215 6.16 10.42 6.63
N SER A 216 5.03 10.93 7.11
CA SER A 216 4.68 12.34 7.07
C SER A 216 4.20 12.80 8.44
N GLY A 217 5.12 13.00 9.39
CA GLY A 217 4.81 13.43 10.75
C GLY A 217 5.98 14.22 11.35
N THR A 218 5.68 15.16 12.23
CA THR A 218 6.71 16.02 12.84
C THR A 218 7.46 15.35 13.98
N ASN A 219 6.83 14.40 14.69
CA ASN A 219 7.44 13.80 15.87
C ASN A 219 8.26 12.55 15.54
N VAL A 220 8.08 11.97 14.36
CA VAL A 220 8.87 10.83 13.89
C VAL A 220 10.13 11.34 13.23
N VAL A 221 11.17 11.55 14.03
CA VAL A 221 12.46 12.03 13.53
C VAL A 221 13.27 10.85 13.02
N ILE A 222 13.60 10.89 11.73
CA ILE A 222 14.57 9.97 11.15
C ILE A 222 15.89 10.72 11.04
N ASP A 223 16.89 10.24 11.75
CA ASP A 223 18.22 10.83 11.79
C ASP A 223 19.19 10.14 10.81
N SER A 224 20.45 10.55 10.79
CA SER A 224 21.48 9.88 9.98
C SER A 224 21.79 8.47 10.48
N SER A 225 21.58 8.17 11.77
CA SER A 225 21.86 6.85 12.35
C SER A 225 20.89 5.79 11.79
N HIS A 226 19.61 6.14 11.65
CA HIS A 226 18.60 5.28 11.06
C HIS A 226 18.87 4.98 9.58
N ILE A 227 19.32 5.99 8.81
CA ILE A 227 19.72 5.81 7.40
C ILE A 227 20.90 4.83 7.31
N LYS A 228 21.95 5.09 8.09
CA LYS A 228 23.15 4.23 8.12
C LYS A 228 22.76 2.79 8.43
N HIS A 229 21.85 2.61 9.39
CA HIS A 229 21.35 1.30 9.74
C HIS A 229 20.63 0.60 8.58
N LEU A 230 19.75 1.29 7.84
CA LEU A 230 19.08 0.69 6.66
C LEU A 230 20.09 0.32 5.56
N LEU A 231 21.09 1.16 5.30
CA LEU A 231 22.15 0.88 4.33
C LEU A 231 23.07 -0.25 4.77
N ASP A 232 23.41 -0.34 6.06
CA ASP A 232 24.21 -1.43 6.61
C ASP A 232 23.47 -2.78 6.50
N LEU A 233 22.15 -2.79 6.70
CA LEU A 233 21.31 -3.97 6.47
C LEU A 233 21.26 -4.35 4.99
N TRP A 234 21.08 -3.39 4.09
CA TRP A 234 21.14 -3.63 2.64
C TRP A 234 22.49 -4.20 2.22
N LYS A 235 23.59 -3.64 2.72
CA LYS A 235 24.96 -4.10 2.45
C LYS A 235 25.23 -5.51 2.99
N THR A 236 24.55 -5.91 4.05
CA THR A 236 24.68 -7.25 4.65
C THR A 236 23.88 -8.29 3.88
N ASN A 237 22.65 -7.96 3.48
CA ASN A 237 21.72 -8.92 2.88
C ASN A 237 21.79 -8.98 1.34
N GLY A 238 22.05 -7.85 0.68
CA GLY A 238 22.14 -7.70 -0.78
C GLY A 238 20.84 -7.91 -1.57
N ASN A 239 19.78 -8.40 -0.93
CA ASN A 239 18.50 -8.77 -1.53
C ASN A 239 17.32 -7.86 -1.13
N LEU A 240 17.59 -6.72 -0.47
CA LEU A 240 16.53 -5.81 -0.03
C LEU A 240 15.98 -4.99 -1.21
N ASN A 241 14.64 -4.93 -1.30
CA ASN A 241 13.92 -4.24 -2.35
C ASN A 241 12.83 -3.34 -1.74
N PHE A 242 13.16 -2.10 -1.40
CA PHE A 242 12.23 -1.18 -0.72
C PHE A 242 12.49 0.30 -1.04
N LEU A 243 11.49 1.14 -0.80
CA LEU A 243 11.56 2.59 -0.73
C LEU A 243 11.11 3.04 0.65
N PHE A 244 11.96 3.75 1.37
CA PHE A 244 11.63 4.42 2.62
C PHE A 244 11.75 5.93 2.41
N LYS A 245 10.63 6.64 2.41
CA LYS A 245 10.55 8.09 2.27
C LYS A 245 10.04 8.74 3.55
N CYS A 246 10.64 9.86 3.94
CA CYS A 246 10.18 10.68 5.05
C CYS A 246 10.12 12.14 4.64
N VAL A 247 9.03 12.82 5.01
CA VAL A 247 8.88 14.27 4.93
C VAL A 247 9.36 14.87 6.23
N GLY A 248 10.17 15.93 6.16
CA GLY A 248 10.69 16.62 7.34
C GLY A 248 12.08 17.21 7.13
N TYR A 249 12.40 18.23 7.92
CA TYR A 249 13.69 18.93 7.85
C TYR A 249 14.83 18.02 8.29
N ARG A 250 15.93 18.05 7.52
CA ARG A 250 17.20 17.42 7.89
C ARG A 250 18.35 18.36 7.65
N SER A 251 19.38 18.23 8.47
CA SER A 251 20.62 18.94 8.26
C SER A 251 21.44 18.32 7.13
N ASP A 252 22.12 19.15 6.32
CA ASP A 252 23.05 18.67 5.29
C ASP A 252 24.18 17.81 5.88
N LYS A 253 24.57 18.08 7.13
CA LYS A 253 25.60 17.32 7.85
C LYS A 253 25.23 15.85 8.04
N ASP A 254 23.94 15.56 8.28
CA ASP A 254 23.45 14.20 8.42
C ASP A 254 23.59 13.41 7.12
N TYR A 255 23.26 14.06 6.00
CA TYR A 255 23.41 13.48 4.67
C TYR A 255 24.90 13.22 4.37
N GLU A 256 25.76 14.23 4.51
CA GLU A 256 27.20 14.10 4.27
C GLU A 256 27.86 12.99 5.11
N ALA A 257 27.43 12.82 6.36
CA ALA A 257 27.94 11.79 7.24
C ALA A 257 27.58 10.36 6.79
N VAL A 258 26.49 10.18 6.04
CA VAL A 258 26.14 8.90 5.41
C VAL A 258 27.03 8.66 4.19
N MET A 259 27.23 9.68 3.35
CA MET A 259 27.96 9.55 2.07
C MET A 259 29.42 9.12 2.25
N LYS A 260 30.10 9.61 3.30
CA LYS A 260 31.53 9.31 3.55
C LYS A 260 31.85 7.83 3.80
N LYS A 261 30.86 6.96 4.06
CA LYS A 261 31.06 5.57 4.49
C LYS A 261 30.98 4.54 3.34
N TYR A 262 30.41 4.90 2.20
CA TYR A 262 30.08 3.93 1.14
C TYR A 262 30.73 4.33 -0.19
N GLU A 263 30.96 3.34 -1.05
CA GLU A 263 31.45 3.55 -2.41
C GLU A 263 30.33 4.20 -3.24
N VAL A 264 30.54 5.46 -3.61
CA VAL A 264 29.59 6.26 -4.38
C VAL A 264 29.78 5.99 -5.87
N LEU A 265 28.70 5.58 -6.54
CA LEU A 265 28.65 5.39 -7.99
C LEU A 265 28.50 6.71 -8.74
N GLU A 266 27.52 7.51 -8.32
CA GLU A 266 27.12 8.74 -9.00
C GLU A 266 26.51 9.69 -7.96
N ILE A 267 26.80 10.99 -8.12
CA ILE A 267 26.13 12.08 -7.41
C ILE A 267 25.44 12.94 -8.46
N ARG A 268 24.12 13.10 -8.35
CA ARG A 268 23.35 14.02 -9.19
C ARG A 268 23.11 15.31 -8.43
N ASN A 269 23.82 16.37 -8.80
CA ASN A 269 23.79 17.65 -8.07
C ASN A 269 22.41 18.32 -8.11
N ASP A 270 21.64 18.12 -9.18
CA ASP A 270 20.33 18.77 -9.35
C ASP A 270 19.24 18.14 -8.45
N SER A 271 19.45 16.90 -8.00
CA SER A 271 18.49 16.12 -7.20
C SER A 271 19.03 15.62 -5.86
N TRP A 272 20.31 15.90 -5.54
CA TRP A 272 21.03 15.38 -4.38
C TRP A 272 20.82 13.87 -4.19
N GLU A 273 20.90 13.14 -5.29
CA GLU A 273 20.82 11.69 -5.31
C GLU A 273 22.22 11.11 -5.29
N THR A 274 22.46 10.19 -4.36
CA THR A 274 23.68 9.40 -4.30
C THR A 274 23.35 7.94 -4.48
N PHE A 275 24.06 7.29 -5.39
CA PHE A 275 23.93 5.87 -5.69
C PHE A 275 25.09 5.08 -5.10
N PHE A 276 24.78 3.90 -4.57
CA PHE A 276 25.75 2.99 -3.97
C PHE A 276 25.66 1.63 -4.64
N LYS A 277 26.82 1.06 -4.98
CA LYS A 277 26.93 -0.29 -5.51
C LYS A 277 27.01 -1.29 -4.38
N HIS A 278 26.25 -2.39 -4.46
CA HIS A 278 26.47 -3.50 -3.54
C HIS A 278 27.77 -4.25 -3.92
N PRO A 279 28.63 -4.65 -2.97
CA PRO A 279 29.92 -5.27 -3.29
C PRO A 279 29.82 -6.60 -4.04
N THR A 280 28.85 -7.44 -3.68
CA THR A 280 28.73 -8.82 -4.19
C THR A 280 27.42 -9.09 -4.93
N ALA A 281 26.28 -8.74 -4.33
CA ALA A 281 24.97 -8.87 -4.97
C ALA A 281 24.76 -7.87 -6.12
N LYS A 282 23.93 -8.26 -7.09
CA LYS A 282 23.48 -7.38 -8.18
C LYS A 282 22.37 -6.46 -7.69
N SER A 283 22.73 -5.49 -6.86
CA SER A 283 21.82 -4.55 -6.23
C SER A 283 22.46 -3.18 -6.04
N ILE A 284 21.61 -2.15 -5.95
CA ILE A 284 22.02 -0.78 -5.65
C ILE A 284 21.19 -0.23 -4.49
N ALA A 285 21.74 0.75 -3.79
CA ALA A 285 21.00 1.64 -2.92
C ALA A 285 21.07 3.07 -3.45
N ARG A 286 19.98 3.82 -3.28
CA ARG A 286 19.85 5.23 -3.63
C ARG A 286 19.46 5.99 -2.38
N VAL A 287 20.19 7.05 -2.07
CA VAL A 287 19.79 8.03 -1.05
C VAL A 287 19.53 9.35 -1.74
N SER A 288 18.34 9.91 -1.52
CA SER A 288 17.88 11.15 -2.13
C SER A 288 17.45 12.14 -1.08
N ASN A 289 17.74 13.42 -1.33
CA ASN A 289 17.37 14.53 -0.44
C ASN A 289 16.85 15.70 -1.27
N SER A 290 15.55 15.99 -1.22
CA SER A 290 14.97 17.11 -1.94
C SER A 290 14.83 18.30 -1.02
N LYS A 291 15.44 19.44 -1.41
CA LYS A 291 15.25 20.75 -0.78
C LYS A 291 14.15 21.60 -1.43
N PHE A 292 13.45 21.06 -2.43
CA PHE A 292 12.33 21.76 -3.08
C PHE A 292 11.09 21.83 -2.18
N VAL A 293 9.98 22.38 -2.70
CA VAL A 293 8.69 22.76 -2.05
C VAL A 293 8.22 21.89 -0.86
N MET A 294 8.59 20.61 -0.81
CA MET A 294 8.51 19.80 0.40
C MET A 294 9.87 19.20 0.67
N GLU A 295 10.48 19.52 1.81
CA GLU A 295 11.70 18.86 2.24
C GLU A 295 11.41 17.40 2.54
N TRP A 296 12.05 16.51 1.78
CA TRP A 296 11.90 15.08 1.99
C TRP A 296 13.21 14.36 1.70
N PHE A 297 13.36 13.23 2.36
CA PHE A 297 14.48 12.33 2.18
C PHE A 297 13.93 10.95 1.79
N ALA A 298 14.70 10.18 1.03
CA ALA A 298 14.42 8.77 0.84
C ALA A 298 15.68 7.90 0.78
N VAL A 299 15.57 6.69 1.33
CA VAL A 299 16.45 5.55 1.04
C VAL A 299 15.66 4.59 0.18
N GLU A 300 16.25 4.13 -0.91
CA GLU A 300 15.66 3.13 -1.78
C GLU A 300 16.69 2.08 -2.13
N CYS A 301 16.29 0.82 -2.08
CA CYS A 301 17.12 -0.33 -2.42
C CYS A 301 16.47 -1.08 -3.57
N PHE A 302 17.28 -1.45 -4.56
CA PHE A 302 16.85 -2.24 -5.70
C PHE A 302 17.74 -3.46 -5.82
N THR A 303 17.13 -4.64 -5.89
CA THR A 303 17.82 -5.89 -6.22
C THR A 303 17.40 -6.34 -7.62
N CYS A 304 18.34 -6.89 -8.38
CA CYS A 304 18.03 -7.52 -9.66
C CYS A 304 17.14 -8.75 -9.45
N GLU A 305 16.04 -8.82 -10.19
CA GLU A 305 15.07 -9.91 -10.11
C GLU A 305 14.95 -10.67 -11.44
N CYS A 306 15.88 -10.47 -12.38
CA CYS A 306 15.85 -11.11 -13.71
C CYS A 306 15.89 -12.65 -13.68
N ASP A 307 16.38 -13.24 -12.58
CA ASP A 307 16.37 -14.68 -12.33
C ASP A 307 14.97 -15.21 -11.94
N ARG A 308 14.10 -14.34 -11.45
CA ARG A 308 12.78 -14.69 -10.85
C ARG A 308 11.60 -14.12 -11.62
N SER A 309 11.78 -12.96 -12.24
CA SER A 309 10.72 -12.18 -12.86
C SER A 309 11.18 -11.61 -14.19
N LYS A 310 10.25 -11.56 -15.15
CA LYS A 310 10.44 -10.83 -16.42
C LYS A 310 10.51 -9.31 -16.20
N LYS A 311 9.85 -8.82 -15.15
CA LYS A 311 9.86 -7.42 -14.73
C LYS A 311 10.89 -7.27 -13.61
N CYS A 312 11.93 -6.49 -13.86
CA CYS A 312 13.01 -6.25 -12.92
C CYS A 312 13.12 -4.73 -12.73
N LEU A 313 12.69 -4.22 -11.58
CA LEU A 313 12.64 -2.77 -11.34
C LEU A 313 14.01 -2.10 -11.48
N LEU A 314 15.08 -2.78 -11.05
CA LEU A 314 16.45 -2.30 -11.24
C LEU A 314 16.78 -2.11 -12.74
N LYS A 315 16.42 -3.08 -13.57
CA LYS A 315 16.66 -3.02 -15.02
C LYS A 315 15.81 -1.94 -15.69
N GLU A 316 14.55 -1.79 -15.27
CA GLU A 316 13.60 -0.85 -15.85
C GLU A 316 13.94 0.60 -15.49
N GLN A 317 14.23 0.88 -14.21
CA GLN A 317 14.48 2.23 -13.74
C GLN A 317 15.94 2.67 -13.89
N TYR A 318 16.89 1.75 -13.77
CA TYR A 318 18.32 2.04 -13.83
C TYR A 318 19.11 1.02 -14.66
N PRO A 319 18.82 0.93 -15.98
CA PRO A 319 19.50 -0.02 -16.87
C PRO A 319 21.03 0.15 -16.87
N GLN A 320 21.54 1.37 -16.69
CA GLN A 320 22.97 1.67 -16.62
C GLN A 320 23.65 0.99 -15.43
N TYR A 321 22.98 0.89 -14.28
CA TYR A 321 23.54 0.22 -13.10
C TYR A 321 23.29 -1.28 -13.16
N HIS A 322 22.17 -1.72 -13.73
CA HIS A 322 21.88 -3.14 -13.92
C HIS A 322 22.98 -3.88 -14.71
N ASN A 323 23.71 -3.21 -15.60
CA ASN A 323 24.74 -3.83 -16.43
C ASN A 323 26.16 -3.78 -15.83
N LEU A 324 26.32 -3.29 -14.59
CA LEU A 324 27.64 -3.19 -13.91
C LEU A 324 28.15 -4.50 -13.29
N TRP A 325 27.35 -5.57 -13.36
CA TRP A 325 27.73 -6.90 -12.90
C TRP A 325 27.88 -7.83 -14.11
N PRO A 326 28.96 -8.63 -14.15
CA PRO A 326 29.20 -9.60 -15.22
C PRO A 326 28.12 -10.68 -15.30
#